data_AF-A0A7L4THZ6-F1
#
_entry.id   AF-A0A7L4THZ6-F1
#
_cell.length_a   1.000
_cell.length_b   1.000
_cell.length_c   1.000
_cell.angle_alpha   90.00
_cell.angle_beta   90.00
_cell.angle_gamma   90.00
#
_symmetry.space_group_name_H-M   'P 1'
#
loop_
_entity.id
_entity.type
_entity.pdbx_description
1 polymer ?
#
loop_
_entity_poly.entity_id
_entity_poly.type
_entity_poly.pdbx_seq_one_letter_code
_entity_poly.pdbx_strand_id
1 'polypeptide(L)'
;IRIGFRSVAIAGDIITVNGEKIVFRGVNRHEWHPRTGRTLDEQTMRADLELMKRHGVNAIRTSHYPPNARFLDLCDEYGVWVLLECDLETHGFERGGWDGNPTNDDRWYDCLLNRIQRTVERDKNHPAIIGWSMGNESHCGEGIRLMNDWVKNRDP
;
A
#
# COMPACT_ATOMS: atom_id res chain seq x y z
N ILE A 1 -14.01 -9.68 12.61
CA ILE A 1 -12.93 -8.68 12.73
C ILE A 1 -12.00 -9.07 13.88
N ARG A 2 -10.69 -9.11 13.62
CA ARG A 2 -9.64 -9.24 14.66
C ARG A 2 -9.09 -7.85 14.92
N ILE A 3 -8.86 -7.49 16.19
CA ILE A 3 -8.52 -6.12 16.59
C ILE A 3 -7.07 -6.07 17.06
N GLY A 4 -6.30 -5.11 16.54
CA GLY A 4 -4.97 -4.75 17.05
C GLY A 4 -4.95 -3.28 17.45
N PHE A 5 -4.64 -3.00 18.71
CA PHE A 5 -4.55 -1.63 19.21
C PHE A 5 -3.19 -1.04 18.86
N ARG A 6 -3.19 0.00 18.04
CA ARG A 6 -1.97 0.73 17.66
C ARG A 6 -2.26 2.17 17.24
N SER A 7 -1.36 3.07 17.56
CA SER A 7 -1.37 4.46 17.09
C SER A 7 -0.10 4.74 16.29
N VAL A 8 -0.26 5.24 15.06
CA VAL A 8 0.84 5.67 14.18
C VAL A 8 0.95 7.18 14.30
N ALA A 9 2.16 7.72 14.43
CA ALA A 9 2.39 9.16 14.45
C ALA A 9 3.69 9.54 13.73
N ILE A 10 3.79 10.80 13.32
CA ILE A 10 5.03 11.43 12.90
C ILE A 10 5.40 12.43 13.98
N ALA A 11 6.54 12.21 14.65
CA ALA A 11 7.08 13.10 15.67
C ALA A 11 8.33 13.79 15.10
N GLY A 12 8.15 15.01 14.56
CA GLY A 12 9.20 15.70 13.81
C GLY A 12 9.48 14.99 12.49
N ASP A 13 10.66 14.38 12.39
CA ASP A 13 11.14 13.64 11.22
C ASP A 13 11.11 12.11 11.41
N ILE A 14 10.55 11.62 12.52
CA ILE A 14 10.52 10.19 12.88
C ILE A 14 9.09 9.66 12.84
N ILE A 15 8.90 8.51 12.16
CA ILE A 15 7.68 7.72 12.25
C ILE A 15 7.74 6.86 13.52
N THR A 16 6.69 6.92 14.33
CA THR A 16 6.53 6.13 15.55
C THR A 16 5.26 5.29 15.49
N VAL A 17 5.29 4.14 16.18
CA VAL A 17 4.08 3.38 16.52
C VAL A 17 4.07 3.16 18.01
N ASN A 18 2.95 3.48 18.65
CA ASN A 18 2.77 3.42 20.10
C ASN A 18 3.84 4.24 20.86
N GLY A 19 4.29 5.35 20.27
CA GLY A 19 5.31 6.24 20.84
C GLY A 19 6.75 5.86 20.54
N GLU A 20 7.00 4.65 20.01
CA GLU A 20 8.35 4.14 19.75
C GLU A 20 8.75 4.29 18.28
N LYS A 21 10.00 4.67 18.03
CA LYS A 21 10.56 4.75 16.67
C LYS A 21 10.57 3.36 16.01
N ILE A 22 10.10 3.28 14.76
CA ILE A 22 10.24 2.09 13.94
C ILE A 22 11.42 2.22 12.97
N VAL A 23 12.12 1.11 12.75
CA VAL A 23 13.02 0.92 11.61
C VAL A 23 12.43 -0.14 10.69
N PHE A 24 12.15 0.23 9.44
CA PHE A 24 11.63 -0.69 8.44
C PHE A 24 12.75 -1.53 7.82
N ARG A 25 12.65 -2.84 7.99
CA ARG A 25 13.44 -3.87 7.30
C ARG A 25 12.51 -4.48 6.25
N GLY A 26 12.26 -3.66 5.22
CA GLY A 26 11.16 -3.86 4.29
C GLY A 26 11.54 -4.60 3.00
N VAL A 27 10.54 -5.19 2.37
CA VAL A 27 10.60 -5.71 1.00
C VAL A 27 9.41 -5.18 0.18
N ASN A 28 9.57 -5.10 -1.14
CA ASN A 28 8.45 -4.93 -2.06
C ASN A 28 7.93 -6.31 -2.45
N ARG A 29 6.60 -6.50 -2.45
CA ARG A 29 5.97 -7.77 -2.79
C ARG A 29 4.90 -7.58 -3.86
N HIS A 30 5.14 -8.15 -5.04
CA HIS A 30 4.10 -8.45 -6.01
C HIS A 30 3.43 -9.78 -5.69
N GLU A 31 2.16 -9.94 -6.08
CA GLU A 31 1.49 -11.24 -6.04
C GLU A 31 1.84 -12.03 -7.30
N TRP A 32 2.74 -13.01 -7.15
CA TRP A 32 3.21 -13.81 -8.26
C TRP A 32 3.57 -15.23 -7.84
N HIS A 33 3.14 -16.20 -8.64
CA HIS A 33 3.55 -17.59 -8.55
C HIS A 33 3.89 -18.13 -9.96
N PRO A 34 5.00 -18.88 -10.12
CA PRO A 34 5.54 -19.25 -11.42
C PRO A 34 4.61 -20.10 -12.30
N ARG A 35 3.57 -20.73 -11.73
CA ARG A 35 2.61 -21.56 -12.50
C ARG A 35 1.23 -20.92 -12.66
N THR A 36 0.85 -20.01 -11.77
CA THR A 36 -0.52 -19.49 -11.68
C THR A 36 -0.59 -17.97 -11.85
N GLY A 37 0.56 -17.32 -12.13
CA GLY A 37 0.63 -15.88 -12.30
C GLY A 37 0.23 -15.16 -11.02
N ARG A 38 -0.73 -14.23 -11.10
CA ARG A 38 -1.19 -13.43 -9.97
C ARG A 38 -2.17 -14.16 -9.04
N THR A 39 -2.57 -15.39 -9.36
CA THR A 39 -3.42 -16.20 -8.50
C THR A 39 -2.55 -16.96 -7.49
N LEU A 40 -2.69 -16.62 -6.21
CA LEU A 40 -2.00 -17.26 -5.10
C LEU A 40 -2.99 -18.00 -4.20
N ASP A 41 -2.60 -19.18 -3.74
CA ASP A 41 -3.28 -19.85 -2.62
C ASP A 41 -2.75 -19.34 -1.27
N GLU A 42 -3.52 -19.59 -0.20
CA GLU A 42 -3.14 -19.14 1.15
C GLU A 42 -1.83 -19.81 1.61
N GLN A 43 -1.55 -21.04 1.20
CA GLN A 43 -0.32 -21.75 1.58
C GLN A 43 0.92 -21.01 1.04
N THR A 44 0.87 -20.53 -0.19
CA THR A 44 1.93 -19.71 -0.81
C THR A 44 2.09 -18.40 -0.06
N MET A 45 0.99 -17.71 0.25
CA MET A 45 1.02 -16.46 1.03
C MET A 45 1.65 -16.63 2.42
N ARG A 46 1.32 -17.72 3.13
CA ARG A 46 1.91 -18.06 4.43
C ARG A 46 3.39 -18.39 4.31
N ALA A 47 3.76 -19.20 3.32
CA ALA A 47 5.16 -19.56 3.07
C ALA A 47 6.03 -18.32 2.78
N ASP A 48 5.53 -17.36 2.01
CA ASP A 48 6.18 -16.07 1.77
C ASP A 48 6.43 -15.33 3.09
N LEU A 49 5.39 -15.16 3.92
CA LEU A 49 5.49 -14.44 5.20
C LEU A 49 6.43 -15.15 6.17
N GLU A 50 6.33 -16.46 6.29
CA GLU A 50 7.21 -17.25 7.15
C GLU A 50 8.68 -17.14 6.73
N LEU A 51 8.95 -17.14 5.43
CA LEU A 51 10.29 -16.93 4.89
C LEU A 51 10.80 -15.53 5.23
N MET A 52 9.97 -14.50 5.04
CA MET A 52 10.29 -13.12 5.42
C MET A 52 10.64 -13.01 6.90
N LYS A 53 9.81 -13.58 7.80
CA LYS A 53 10.04 -13.57 9.25
C LYS A 53 11.33 -14.28 9.64
N ARG A 54 11.65 -15.43 9.03
CA ARG A 54 12.93 -16.13 9.25
C ARG A 54 14.16 -15.30 8.88
N HIS A 55 14.01 -14.33 7.99
CA HIS A 55 15.09 -13.43 7.54
C HIS A 55 15.02 -12.03 8.19
N GLY A 56 14.20 -11.86 9.24
CA GLY A 56 14.14 -10.61 10.00
C GLY A 56 13.43 -9.45 9.27
N VAL A 57 12.69 -9.74 8.19
CA VAL A 57 11.81 -8.76 7.53
C VAL A 57 10.68 -8.40 8.47
N ASN A 58 10.39 -7.11 8.59
CA ASN A 58 9.31 -6.60 9.44
C ASN A 58 8.31 -5.70 8.69
N ALA A 59 8.54 -5.42 7.41
CA ALA A 59 7.67 -4.55 6.63
C ALA A 59 7.52 -5.00 5.17
N ILE A 60 6.37 -4.70 4.58
CA ILE A 60 6.03 -4.99 3.20
C ILE A 60 5.42 -3.75 2.57
N ARG A 61 5.87 -3.40 1.36
CA ARG A 61 5.14 -2.54 0.43
C ARG A 61 4.42 -3.41 -0.59
N THR A 62 3.13 -3.17 -0.78
CA THR A 62 2.30 -3.94 -1.73
C THR A 62 2.46 -3.40 -3.15
N SER A 63 3.64 -3.62 -3.73
CA SER A 63 4.00 -3.09 -5.05
C SER A 63 3.12 -3.70 -6.16
N HIS A 64 2.44 -2.94 -7.02
CA HIS A 64 2.04 -1.53 -6.89
C HIS A 64 0.52 -1.42 -6.92
N TYR A 65 -0.13 -2.26 -6.11
CA TYR A 65 -1.58 -2.43 -6.06
C TYR A 65 -2.00 -3.12 -4.75
N PRO A 66 -3.26 -2.97 -4.32
CA PRO A 66 -3.74 -3.67 -3.13
C PRO A 66 -3.65 -5.18 -3.36
N PRO A 67 -3.11 -5.95 -2.39
CA PRO A 67 -2.98 -7.40 -2.53
C PRO A 67 -4.34 -8.08 -2.41
N ASN A 68 -4.37 -9.41 -2.52
CA ASN A 68 -5.51 -10.21 -2.08
C ASN A 68 -5.87 -9.84 -0.62
N ALA A 69 -7.15 -9.60 -0.32
CA ALA A 69 -7.59 -9.21 1.02
C ALA A 69 -7.17 -10.22 2.11
N ARG A 70 -7.09 -11.51 1.76
CA ARG A 70 -6.62 -12.55 2.68
C ARG A 70 -5.15 -12.37 3.09
N PHE A 71 -4.34 -11.71 2.27
CA PHE A 71 -2.95 -11.44 2.60
C PHE A 71 -2.82 -10.47 3.79
N LEU A 72 -3.70 -9.47 3.89
CA LEU A 72 -3.67 -8.50 4.99
C LEU A 72 -4.08 -9.11 6.32
N ASP A 73 -5.03 -10.04 6.29
CA ASP A 73 -5.34 -10.90 7.42
C ASP A 73 -4.08 -11.63 7.94
N LEU A 74 -3.23 -12.14 7.04
CA LEU A 74 -2.01 -12.82 7.44
C LEU A 74 -0.96 -11.82 7.95
N CYS A 75 -0.85 -10.63 7.36
CA CYS A 75 0.04 -9.59 7.88
C CYS A 75 -0.30 -9.19 9.33
N ASP A 76 -1.58 -9.09 9.67
CA ASP A 76 -2.03 -8.85 11.05
C ASP A 76 -1.59 -9.98 11.99
N GLU A 77 -1.67 -11.24 11.54
CA GLU A 77 -1.35 -12.45 12.32
C GLU A 77 0.15 -12.64 12.53
N TYR A 78 0.95 -12.45 11.48
CA TYR A 78 2.40 -12.65 11.51
C TYR A 78 3.18 -11.43 12.03
N GLY A 79 2.50 -10.30 12.24
CA GLY A 79 3.08 -9.06 12.72
C GLY A 79 4.10 -8.50 11.73
N VAL A 80 3.59 -7.91 10.64
CA VAL A 80 4.38 -7.26 9.60
C VAL A 80 3.75 -5.91 9.27
N TRP A 81 4.55 -4.84 9.23
CA TRP A 81 4.09 -3.52 8.85
C TRP A 81 3.79 -3.45 7.36
N VAL A 82 2.68 -2.83 6.98
CA VAL A 82 2.26 -2.72 5.59
C VAL A 82 2.16 -1.25 5.19
N LEU A 83 2.89 -0.90 4.12
CA LEU A 83 2.59 0.27 3.30
C LEU A 83 1.67 -0.21 2.18
N LEU A 84 0.37 0.10 2.30
CA LEU A 84 -0.64 -0.36 1.35
C LEU A 84 -0.73 0.61 0.18
N GLU A 85 -0.53 0.12 -1.04
CA GLU A 85 -0.44 0.94 -2.23
C GLU A 85 -1.68 0.80 -3.12
N CYS A 86 -2.21 1.95 -3.55
CA CYS A 86 -3.27 2.03 -4.54
C CYS A 86 -2.77 1.52 -5.90
N ASP A 87 -3.66 0.88 -6.66
CA ASP A 87 -3.39 0.41 -8.02
C ASP A 87 -3.35 1.61 -8.98
N LEU A 88 -2.17 2.22 -9.11
CA LEU A 88 -1.92 3.36 -9.99
C LEU A 88 -0.44 3.36 -10.41
N GLU A 89 -0.20 3.25 -11.72
CA GLU A 89 1.11 3.43 -12.32
C GLU A 89 0.97 4.00 -13.74
N THR A 90 1.57 5.16 -14.01
CA THR A 90 1.56 5.82 -15.33
C THR A 90 2.96 6.08 -15.89
N HIS A 91 3.95 5.30 -15.45
CA HIS A 91 5.37 5.48 -15.79
C HIS A 91 5.63 5.59 -17.30
N GLY A 92 4.85 4.89 -18.14
CA GLY A 92 4.99 4.96 -19.59
C GLY A 92 4.91 6.37 -20.20
N PHE A 93 4.28 7.33 -19.51
CA PHE A 93 4.18 8.73 -19.94
C PHE A 93 5.50 9.51 -19.78
N GLU A 94 6.47 9.02 -19.00
CA GLU A 94 7.78 9.66 -18.83
C GLU A 94 8.49 9.88 -20.16
N ARG A 95 8.38 8.90 -21.08
CA ARG A 95 9.01 8.97 -22.42
C ARG A 95 8.47 10.10 -23.28
N GLY A 96 7.25 10.56 -23.00
CA GLY A 96 6.63 11.72 -23.63
C GLY A 96 6.76 13.01 -22.80
N GLY A 97 7.63 13.03 -21.78
CA GLY A 97 7.75 14.19 -20.89
C GLY A 97 6.53 14.42 -20.02
N TRP A 98 5.74 13.37 -19.74
CA TRP A 98 4.48 13.42 -18.97
C TRP A 98 3.34 14.18 -19.66
N ASP A 99 3.44 14.47 -20.95
CA ASP A 99 2.36 15.07 -21.71
C ASP A 99 1.12 14.16 -21.73
N GLY A 100 -0.04 14.73 -21.35
CA GLY A 100 -1.28 13.98 -21.21
C GLY A 100 -1.30 12.92 -20.08
N ASN A 101 -0.39 12.99 -19.11
CA ASN A 101 -0.36 12.04 -17.98
C ASN A 101 -1.67 12.10 -17.16
N PRO A 102 -2.36 10.97 -16.92
CA PRO A 102 -3.62 10.93 -16.19
C PRO A 102 -3.63 11.64 -14.83
N THR A 103 -2.50 11.68 -14.11
CA THR A 103 -2.44 12.34 -12.79
C THR A 103 -2.60 13.86 -12.84
N ASN A 104 -2.47 14.49 -14.01
CA ASN A 104 -2.58 15.93 -14.19
C ASN A 104 -3.59 16.31 -15.29
N ASP A 105 -4.58 15.44 -15.53
CA ASP A 105 -5.61 15.59 -16.55
C ASP A 105 -6.98 15.34 -15.90
N ASP A 106 -7.84 16.37 -15.92
CA ASP A 106 -9.11 16.41 -15.18
C ASP A 106 -10.10 15.33 -15.59
N ARG A 107 -9.99 14.83 -16.82
CA ARG A 107 -10.76 13.71 -17.35
C ARG A 107 -10.59 12.43 -16.55
N TRP A 108 -9.49 12.30 -15.79
CA TRP A 108 -9.15 11.10 -15.03
C TRP A 108 -9.37 11.24 -13.52
N TYR A 109 -9.69 12.43 -13.00
CA TYR A 109 -9.75 12.65 -11.55
C TYR A 109 -10.78 11.76 -10.84
N ASP A 110 -11.95 11.56 -11.42
CA ASP A 110 -12.95 10.64 -10.87
C ASP A 110 -12.46 9.19 -10.84
N CYS A 111 -11.71 8.76 -11.86
CA CYS A 111 -11.11 7.42 -11.89
C CYS A 111 -10.02 7.26 -10.83
N LEU A 112 -9.16 8.27 -10.65
CA LEU A 112 -8.10 8.27 -9.64
C LEU A 112 -8.68 8.26 -8.22
N LEU A 113 -9.67 9.12 -7.96
CA LEU A 113 -10.41 9.15 -6.70
C LEU A 113 -11.09 7.80 -6.42
N ASN A 114 -11.71 7.19 -7.42
CA ASN A 114 -12.34 5.89 -7.25
C ASN A 114 -11.33 4.80 -6.84
N ARG A 115 -10.14 4.78 -7.45
CA ARG A 115 -9.08 3.81 -7.13
C ARG A 115 -8.61 3.92 -5.68
N ILE A 116 -8.33 5.14 -5.20
CA ILE A 116 -7.88 5.32 -3.81
C ILE A 116 -9.01 5.07 -2.81
N GLN A 117 -10.24 5.49 -3.13
CA GLN A 117 -11.42 5.22 -2.31
C GLN A 117 -11.61 3.73 -2.09
N ARG A 118 -11.59 2.94 -3.16
CA ARG A 118 -11.76 1.48 -3.06
C ARG A 118 -10.60 0.81 -2.33
N THR A 119 -9.38 1.33 -2.47
CA THR A 119 -8.20 0.84 -1.74
C THR A 119 -8.37 1.02 -0.23
N VAL A 120 -8.64 2.26 0.21
CA VAL A 120 -8.75 2.56 1.65
C VAL A 120 -10.00 1.90 2.25
N GLU A 121 -11.16 2.03 1.60
CA GLU A 121 -12.40 1.53 2.18
C GLU A 121 -12.40 0.02 2.38
N ARG A 122 -11.71 -0.74 1.53
CA ARG A 122 -11.58 -2.20 1.65
C ARG A 122 -10.78 -2.59 2.90
N ASP A 123 -9.67 -1.89 3.17
CA ASP A 123 -8.61 -2.41 4.04
C ASP A 123 -8.39 -1.62 5.34
N LYS A 124 -9.08 -0.49 5.55
CA LYS A 124 -8.94 0.42 6.70
C LYS A 124 -9.04 -0.18 8.11
N ASN A 125 -9.49 -1.43 8.24
CA ASN A 125 -9.63 -2.10 9.54
C ASN A 125 -8.41 -2.95 9.93
N HIS A 126 -7.38 -3.05 9.07
CA HIS A 126 -6.20 -3.87 9.32
C HIS A 126 -5.13 -3.11 10.13
N PRO A 127 -4.80 -3.53 11.37
CA PRO A 127 -3.78 -2.87 12.19
C PRO A 127 -2.37 -2.94 11.58
N ALA A 128 -2.07 -3.94 10.74
CA ALA A 128 -0.80 -4.04 10.04
C ALA A 128 -0.51 -2.84 9.11
N ILE A 129 -1.56 -2.19 8.58
CA ILE A 129 -1.41 -1.03 7.71
C ILE A 129 -1.01 0.18 8.54
N ILE A 130 0.14 0.77 8.19
CA ILE A 130 0.71 1.95 8.85
C ILE A 130 0.81 3.16 7.92
N GLY A 131 0.45 3.00 6.65
CA GLY A 131 0.43 4.09 5.68
C GLY A 131 -0.23 3.67 4.37
N TRP A 132 -0.76 4.68 3.68
CA TRP A 132 -1.37 4.57 2.36
C TRP A 132 -0.46 5.19 1.32
N SER A 133 -0.15 4.46 0.26
CA SER A 133 0.59 4.97 -0.91
C SER A 133 -0.39 5.28 -2.05
N MET A 134 -0.22 6.43 -2.69
CA MET A 134 -1.11 6.87 -3.77
C MET A 134 -0.91 6.09 -5.07
N GLY A 135 0.22 5.38 -5.21
CA GLY A 135 0.58 4.65 -6.41
C GLY A 135 2.09 4.58 -6.56
N ASN A 136 2.54 4.22 -7.76
CA ASN A 136 3.95 4.12 -8.11
C ASN A 136 4.23 4.88 -9.41
N GLU A 137 5.43 5.49 -9.52
CA GLU A 137 5.98 6.04 -10.78
C GLU A 137 4.97 6.77 -11.70
N SER A 138 4.07 7.55 -11.09
CA SER A 138 2.97 8.22 -11.81
C SER A 138 3.16 9.73 -11.92
N HIS A 139 4.38 10.19 -11.64
CA HIS A 139 4.71 11.61 -11.49
C HIS A 139 3.87 12.31 -10.40
N CYS A 140 3.86 13.64 -10.41
CA CYS A 140 2.95 14.46 -9.61
C CYS A 140 1.74 14.90 -10.46
N GLY A 141 0.80 15.61 -9.82
CA GLY A 141 -0.36 16.21 -10.49
C GLY A 141 -1.52 16.44 -9.54
N GLU A 142 -2.48 17.23 -9.99
CA GLU A 142 -3.69 17.57 -9.22
C GLU A 142 -4.49 16.31 -8.82
N GLY A 143 -4.53 15.29 -9.68
CA GLY A 143 -5.16 14.01 -9.36
C GLY A 143 -4.53 13.31 -8.15
N ILE A 144 -3.19 13.33 -8.01
CA ILE A 144 -2.51 12.76 -6.83
C ILE A 144 -2.84 13.57 -5.56
N ARG A 145 -2.90 14.91 -5.68
CA ARG A 145 -3.30 15.79 -4.56
C ARG A 145 -4.72 15.48 -4.10
N LEU A 146 -5.67 15.37 -5.03
CA LEU A 146 -7.06 15.02 -4.74
C LEU A 146 -7.18 13.66 -4.05
N MET A 147 -6.42 12.66 -4.50
CA MET A 147 -6.36 11.35 -3.84
C MET A 147 -5.86 11.47 -2.40
N ASN A 148 -4.74 12.15 -2.18
CA ASN A 148 -4.16 12.34 -0.86
C ASN A 148 -5.10 13.09 0.09
N ASP A 149 -5.73 14.17 -0.38
CA ASP A 149 -6.64 14.98 0.43
C ASP A 149 -7.88 14.17 0.83
N TRP A 150 -8.39 13.33 -0.07
CA TRP A 150 -9.48 12.42 0.26
C TRP A 150 -9.07 11.44 1.37
N VAL A 151 -7.88 10.82 1.27
CA VAL A 151 -7.39 9.90 2.30
C VAL A 151 -7.23 10.60 3.65
N LYS A 152 -6.61 11.78 3.68
CA LYS A 152 -6.41 12.56 4.91
C LYS A 152 -7.72 12.96 5.59
N ASN A 153 -8.76 13.25 4.80
CA ASN A 153 -10.08 13.53 5.33
C ASN A 153 -10.81 12.27 5.83
N ARG A 154 -10.51 11.10 5.25
CA ARG A 154 -11.21 9.85 5.53
C ARG A 154 -10.62 9.03 6.68
N ASP A 155 -9.29 8.99 6.75
CA ASP A 155 -8.49 8.21 7.71
C ASP A 155 -7.26 9.05 8.14
N PRO A 156 -7.42 9.96 9.12
CA PRO A 156 -6.40 10.95 9.50
C PRO A 156 -5.19 10.37 10.24
#